data_AF-A0A812J8I1-F1
#
_entry.id   AF-A0A812J8I1-F1
#
_cell.length_a   1.000
_cell.length_b   1.000
_cell.length_c   1.000
_cell.angle_alpha   90.00
_cell.angle_beta   90.00
_cell.angle_gamma   90.00
#
_symmetry.space_group_name_H-M   'P 1'
#
loop_
_entity.id
_entity.type
_entity.pdbx_description
1 polymer ?
#
loop_
_entity_poly.entity_id
_entity_poly.type
_entity_poly.pdbx_seq_one_letter_code
_entity_poly.pdbx_strand_id
1 'polypeptide(L)'
;MTQTIPTLPPAAGPCPPSENGCGIYARLDGDPEAGNREEWPKGHTTWCVVKSYICFLCMMVLCFWMGRKVAPLSRGEMDSFPLWAGEASLEDRKCVFNIFLARHCNKNPPWAKDPTRMQLCTETGFLRGEHMAAVFGPGGKFPVPDRLFARHLAPGFYSSRDLYLLWPLAQRLKLVVNTTFKQEDPLQLVRALHEGREASCGSGVSEQTVLVSWDHCTIPALAQALGCNDQICRSCWDDAEYDRVIWLRYAGLRQPSHKNMSWNMTARAVAENYSSPRGAMGYKECLGNPVENQRFGYTCQAPPSWDSLPTFVTGPEERSSPRS
;
A
#
# COMPACT_ATOMS: atom_id res chain seq x y z
N MET A 1 -14.55 68.61 -9.63
CA MET A 1 -14.12 67.60 -8.63
C MET A 1 -13.35 66.54 -9.38
N THR A 2 -12.02 66.64 -9.37
CA THR A 2 -11.13 65.77 -10.15
C THR A 2 -10.52 64.78 -9.17
N GLN A 3 -10.91 63.49 -9.26
CA GLN A 3 -10.38 62.44 -8.39
C GLN A 3 -8.99 62.02 -8.87
N THR A 4 -8.00 62.23 -8.01
CA THR A 4 -6.63 61.75 -8.15
C THR A 4 -6.58 60.25 -7.83
N ILE A 5 -6.10 59.46 -8.79
CA ILE A 5 -5.81 58.03 -8.62
C ILE A 5 -4.49 57.90 -7.82
N PRO A 6 -4.43 57.11 -6.73
CA PRO A 6 -3.18 56.90 -6.00
C PRO A 6 -2.24 55.98 -6.78
N THR A 7 -0.99 56.43 -6.92
CA THR A 7 0.11 55.71 -7.53
C THR A 7 0.60 54.60 -6.59
N LEU A 8 0.72 53.38 -7.10
CA LEU A 8 1.30 52.24 -6.39
C LEU A 8 2.80 52.47 -6.16
N PRO A 9 3.36 52.05 -5.00
CA PRO A 9 4.80 52.14 -4.75
C PRO A 9 5.57 51.14 -5.65
N PRO A 10 6.82 51.46 -6.01
CA PRO A 10 7.66 50.58 -6.82
C PRO A 10 8.00 49.29 -6.07
N ALA A 11 8.15 48.21 -6.85
CA ALA A 11 8.51 46.88 -6.37
C ALA A 11 9.83 46.90 -5.57
N ALA A 12 9.82 46.22 -4.42
CA ALA A 12 11.00 45.99 -3.61
C ALA A 12 12.06 45.20 -4.42
N GLY A 13 13.27 45.73 -4.48
CA GLY A 13 14.42 45.07 -5.10
C GLY A 13 14.86 43.80 -4.36
N PRO A 14 15.75 43.00 -4.96
CA PRO A 14 16.20 41.73 -4.39
C PRO A 14 16.99 41.93 -3.10
N CYS A 15 16.68 41.12 -2.07
CA CYS A 15 17.41 41.07 -0.81
C CYS A 15 18.87 40.63 -1.01
N PRO A 16 19.84 41.20 -0.27
CA PRO A 16 21.20 40.69 -0.24
C PRO A 16 21.26 39.34 0.50
N PRO A 17 22.21 38.45 0.14
CA PRO A 17 22.41 37.20 0.86
C PRO A 17 22.97 37.50 2.26
N SER A 18 22.26 37.06 3.30
CA SER A 18 22.75 37.13 4.68
C SER A 18 23.78 36.02 4.90
N GLU A 19 25.02 36.41 5.14
CA GLU A 19 26.02 35.57 5.77
C GLU A 19 25.61 35.31 7.23
N ASN A 20 25.75 34.05 7.66
CA ASN A 20 25.63 33.53 9.03
C ASN A 20 24.25 33.01 9.46
N GLY A 21 24.14 31.67 9.58
CA GLY A 21 23.30 31.06 10.61
C GLY A 21 22.51 29.80 10.23
N CYS A 22 23.11 28.64 10.48
CA CYS A 22 22.49 27.36 10.84
C CYS A 22 21.30 26.82 10.02
N GLY A 23 21.61 25.90 9.10
CA GLY A 23 20.68 24.87 8.63
C GLY A 23 21.45 23.69 8.07
N ILE A 24 21.54 22.61 8.85
CA ILE A 24 22.14 21.35 8.41
C ILE A 24 21.21 20.74 7.35
N TYR A 25 21.55 20.91 6.08
CA TYR A 25 21.14 19.98 5.02
C TYR A 25 22.37 19.73 4.15
N ALA A 26 22.74 18.45 4.06
CA ALA A 26 23.85 17.98 3.26
C ALA A 26 23.63 18.35 1.79
N ARG A 27 24.60 19.08 1.25
CA ARG A 27 24.75 19.41 -0.16
C ARG A 27 25.13 18.12 -0.89
N LEU A 28 24.21 17.54 -1.66
CA LEU A 28 24.51 16.49 -2.63
C LEU A 28 24.59 17.14 -4.01
N ASP A 29 25.68 17.88 -4.23
CA ASP A 29 26.17 18.21 -5.56
C ASP A 29 27.52 17.48 -5.71
N GLY A 30 27.49 16.33 -6.37
CA GLY A 30 28.67 15.56 -6.74
C GLY A 30 28.58 15.21 -8.22
N ASP A 31 29.35 15.93 -9.03
CA ASP A 31 29.58 15.64 -10.45
C ASP A 31 30.06 14.18 -10.63
N PRO A 32 29.54 13.42 -11.61
CA PRO A 32 29.95 12.05 -11.83
C PRO A 32 30.99 11.97 -12.95
N GLU A 33 32.25 12.34 -12.70
CA GLU A 33 33.35 11.89 -13.55
C GLU A 33 34.64 11.63 -12.76
N ALA A 34 35.36 10.60 -13.23
CA ALA A 34 36.68 10.11 -12.79
C ALA A 34 36.75 9.14 -11.60
N GLY A 35 36.74 7.85 -11.95
CA GLY A 35 37.86 6.95 -11.64
C GLY A 35 37.99 6.39 -10.22
N ASN A 36 37.67 5.10 -10.06
CA ASN A 36 38.62 4.06 -9.66
C ASN A 36 37.93 2.68 -9.62
N ARG A 37 38.43 1.74 -10.43
CA ARG A 37 38.05 0.32 -10.35
C ARG A 37 38.79 -0.28 -9.15
N GLU A 38 38.09 -0.48 -8.05
CA GLU A 38 38.59 -1.35 -6.98
C GLU A 38 38.50 -2.81 -7.44
N GLU A 39 39.65 -3.47 -7.49
CA GLU A 39 39.76 -4.91 -7.65
C GLU A 39 39.18 -5.61 -6.42
N TRP A 40 38.08 -6.34 -6.62
CA TRP A 40 37.52 -7.22 -5.61
C TRP A 40 38.45 -8.41 -5.34
N PRO A 41 38.74 -8.76 -4.08
CA PRO A 41 39.54 -9.94 -3.76
C PRO A 41 38.76 -11.21 -4.13
N LYS A 42 39.22 -11.88 -5.20
CA LYS A 42 38.78 -13.20 -5.62
C LYS A 42 39.24 -14.24 -4.59
N GLY A 43 38.48 -14.44 -3.51
CA GLY A 43 38.88 -15.42 -2.48
C GLY A 43 37.81 -15.96 -1.53
N HIS A 44 36.63 -15.33 -1.42
CA HIS A 44 35.71 -15.66 -0.31
C HIS A 44 34.51 -16.56 -0.66
N THR A 45 34.26 -16.89 -1.92
CA THR A 45 33.07 -17.68 -2.31
C THR A 45 33.26 -19.20 -2.18
N THR A 46 34.49 -19.71 -2.24
CA THR A 46 34.76 -21.16 -2.15
C THR A 46 34.62 -21.72 -0.73
N TRP A 47 34.84 -20.91 0.31
CA TRP A 47 34.76 -21.36 1.70
C TRP A 47 33.34 -21.61 2.20
N CYS A 48 32.33 -20.89 1.69
CA CYS A 48 30.93 -21.09 2.10
C CYS A 48 30.31 -22.36 1.48
N VAL A 49 30.71 -22.72 0.25
CA VAL A 49 30.17 -23.91 -0.43
C VAL A 49 30.65 -25.21 0.21
N VAL A 50 31.92 -25.27 0.64
CA VAL A 50 32.49 -26.47 1.28
C VAL A 50 31.87 -26.75 2.65
N LYS A 51 31.60 -25.71 3.46
CA LYS A 51 30.91 -25.88 4.76
C LYS A 51 29.48 -26.41 4.61
N SER A 52 28.76 -25.99 3.57
CA SER A 52 27.39 -26.46 3.32
C SER A 52 27.35 -27.95 2.93
N TYR A 53 28.31 -28.39 2.11
CA TYR A 53 28.42 -29.80 1.71
C TYR A 53 28.75 -30.75 2.88
N ILE A 54 29.63 -30.33 3.80
CA ILE A 54 29.98 -31.12 4.98
C ILE A 54 28.77 -31.28 5.92
N CYS A 55 27.98 -30.21 6.11
CA CYS A 55 26.75 -30.29 6.92
C CYS A 55 25.73 -31.27 6.32
N PHE A 56 25.56 -31.25 4.99
CA PHE A 56 24.62 -32.14 4.30
C PHE A 56 25.05 -33.61 4.38
N LEU A 57 26.34 -33.89 4.22
CA LEU A 57 26.90 -35.24 4.37
C LEU A 57 26.79 -35.75 5.82
N CYS A 58 27.07 -34.91 6.82
CA CYS A 58 26.86 -35.28 8.22
C CYS A 58 25.39 -35.61 8.53
N MET A 59 24.44 -34.84 8.00
CA MET A 59 23.00 -35.11 8.15
C MET A 59 22.59 -36.44 7.52
N MET A 60 23.08 -36.74 6.31
CA MET A 60 22.79 -38.02 5.65
C MET A 60 23.38 -39.21 6.40
N VAL A 61 24.62 -39.10 6.91
CA VAL A 61 25.25 -40.16 7.70
C VAL A 61 24.53 -40.35 9.04
N LEU A 62 24.09 -39.28 9.70
CA LEU A 62 23.28 -39.37 10.92
C LEU A 62 21.92 -40.03 10.66
N CYS A 63 21.21 -39.66 9.59
CA CYS A 63 19.95 -40.32 9.21
C CYS A 63 20.16 -41.80 8.87
N PHE A 64 21.25 -42.16 8.19
CA PHE A 64 21.57 -43.55 7.85
C PHE A 64 21.98 -44.37 9.09
N TRP A 65 22.69 -43.76 10.03
CA TRP A 65 23.12 -44.40 11.27
C TRP A 65 21.95 -44.58 12.25
N MET A 66 21.05 -43.58 12.34
CA MET A 66 19.82 -43.70 13.14
C MET A 66 18.79 -44.66 12.50
N GLY A 67 18.78 -44.80 11.17
CA GLY A 67 17.91 -45.74 10.45
C GLY A 67 18.20 -47.23 10.67
N ARG A 68 19.35 -47.60 11.26
CA ARG A 68 19.74 -49.01 11.49
C ARG A 68 19.23 -49.64 12.79
N LYS A 69 18.47 -48.91 13.62
CA LYS A 69 17.85 -49.46 14.85
C LYS A 69 16.33 -49.40 14.85
N VAL A 70 15.69 -49.36 13.69
CA VAL A 70 14.24 -49.60 13.62
C VAL A 70 14.02 -51.10 13.66
N ALA A 71 13.61 -51.61 14.83
CA ALA A 71 13.16 -52.99 15.00
C ALA A 71 12.07 -53.30 13.95
N PRO A 72 12.01 -54.52 13.41
CA PRO A 72 10.92 -54.92 12.52
C PRO A 72 9.60 -54.85 13.31
N LEU A 73 8.84 -53.78 13.08
CA LEU A 73 7.47 -53.67 13.55
C LEU A 73 6.69 -54.85 12.96
N SER A 74 6.13 -55.66 13.87
CA SER A 74 5.36 -56.84 13.57
C SER A 74 4.22 -56.52 12.61
N ARG A 75 4.08 -57.39 11.61
CA ARG A 75 3.19 -57.29 10.44
C ARG A 75 1.70 -57.52 10.75
N GLY A 76 1.24 -57.11 11.94
CA GLY A 76 -0.07 -57.50 12.45
C GLY A 76 -0.72 -56.42 13.29
N GLU A 77 -1.03 -55.27 12.70
CA GLU A 77 -2.08 -54.32 13.12
C GLU A 77 -2.10 -53.15 12.13
N MET A 78 -2.59 -53.38 10.91
CA MET A 78 -2.72 -52.36 9.87
C MET A 78 -4.18 -52.10 9.46
N ASP A 79 -5.15 -52.58 10.25
CA ASP A 79 -6.59 -52.50 9.90
C ASP A 79 -7.37 -51.46 10.72
N SER A 80 -6.70 -50.56 11.44
CA SER A 80 -7.39 -49.51 12.19
C SER A 80 -6.54 -48.26 12.38
N PHE A 81 -6.03 -47.71 11.27
CA PHE A 81 -5.75 -46.28 11.27
C PHE A 81 -7.09 -45.54 11.21
N PRO A 82 -7.45 -44.76 12.25
CA PRO A 82 -8.68 -44.00 12.20
C PRO A 82 -8.60 -43.05 11.01
N LEU A 83 -9.59 -43.16 10.11
CA LEU A 83 -9.84 -42.28 8.99
C LEU A 83 -10.28 -40.86 9.45
N TRP A 84 -9.70 -40.38 10.56
CA TRP A 84 -9.94 -39.10 11.21
C TRP A 84 -8.76 -38.13 11.01
N ALA A 85 -7.76 -38.52 10.20
CA ALA A 85 -6.73 -37.61 9.73
C ALA A 85 -7.31 -36.66 8.67
N GLY A 86 -7.99 -35.62 9.16
CA GLY A 86 -7.95 -34.31 8.50
C GLY A 86 -9.08 -34.03 7.52
N GLU A 87 -10.33 -34.15 7.95
CA GLU A 87 -11.28 -33.06 7.63
C GLU A 87 -10.81 -31.81 8.37
N ALA A 88 -9.70 -31.20 7.91
CA ALA A 88 -9.45 -29.80 8.19
C ALA A 88 -10.71 -29.08 7.77
N SER A 89 -11.39 -28.51 8.77
CA SER A 89 -12.70 -27.88 8.64
C SER A 89 -12.69 -27.03 7.38
N LEU A 90 -13.80 -27.02 6.63
CA LEU A 90 -13.95 -26.10 5.48
C LEU A 90 -13.64 -24.64 5.86
N GLU A 91 -13.71 -24.29 7.15
CA GLU A 91 -13.29 -23.00 7.69
C GLU A 91 -11.76 -22.78 7.66
N ASP A 92 -10.93 -23.82 7.80
CA ASP A 92 -9.46 -23.74 7.74
C ASP A 92 -8.93 -23.43 6.32
N ARG A 93 -9.81 -23.40 5.30
CA ARG A 93 -9.46 -23.13 3.91
C ARG A 93 -9.91 -21.76 3.41
N LYS A 94 -10.45 -20.94 4.30
CA LYS A 94 -10.90 -19.60 3.95
C LYS A 94 -9.73 -18.64 4.07
N CYS A 95 -9.28 -18.16 2.92
CA CYS A 95 -8.26 -17.12 2.86
C CYS A 95 -8.92 -15.76 2.64
N VAL A 96 -8.48 -14.74 3.36
CA VAL A 96 -8.97 -13.38 3.23
C VAL A 96 -7.82 -12.48 2.84
N PHE A 97 -8.01 -11.67 1.80
CA PHE A 97 -7.04 -10.67 1.38
C PHE A 97 -7.72 -9.32 1.31
N ASN A 98 -7.29 -8.38 2.14
CA ASN A 98 -7.82 -7.03 2.21
C ASN A 98 -6.87 -6.09 1.48
N ILE A 99 -7.40 -5.25 0.59
CA ILE A 99 -6.69 -4.13 -0.02
C ILE A 99 -7.44 -2.85 0.36
N PHE A 100 -6.75 -1.95 1.04
CA PHE A 100 -7.24 -0.61 1.35
C PHE A 100 -6.56 0.40 0.42
N LEU A 101 -7.34 1.19 -0.32
CA LEU A 101 -6.86 2.27 -1.17
C LEU A 101 -7.23 3.60 -0.53
N ALA A 102 -6.23 4.40 -0.19
CA ALA A 102 -6.38 5.71 0.43
C ALA A 102 -5.72 6.79 -0.43
N ARG A 103 -6.35 7.96 -0.51
CA ARG A 103 -5.73 9.16 -1.08
C ARG A 103 -4.55 9.62 -0.22
N HIS A 104 -3.50 10.14 -0.85
CA HIS A 104 -2.38 10.82 -0.19
C HIS A 104 -2.80 11.92 0.83
N CYS A 105 -1.87 12.42 1.64
CA CYS A 105 -2.13 13.49 2.62
C CYS A 105 -2.54 14.84 1.99
N ASN A 106 -3.08 15.74 2.83
CA ASN A 106 -3.45 17.11 2.45
C ASN A 106 -2.22 17.94 2.02
N LYS A 107 -2.44 18.89 1.09
CA LYS A 107 -1.45 19.88 0.60
C LYS A 107 -1.96 21.31 0.77
N ASN A 108 -1.06 22.29 0.86
CA ASN A 108 -1.42 23.70 0.90
C ASN A 108 -1.76 24.21 -0.52
N PRO A 109 -2.97 24.73 -0.77
CA PRO A 109 -3.24 25.49 -1.99
C PRO A 109 -2.63 26.91 -1.89
N PRO A 110 -2.28 27.57 -3.01
CA PRO A 110 -2.27 27.06 -4.38
C PRO A 110 -0.99 26.26 -4.69
N TRP A 111 -1.15 25.04 -5.21
CA TRP A 111 -0.04 24.13 -5.55
C TRP A 111 0.93 24.69 -6.61
N ALA A 112 0.46 25.63 -7.44
CA ALA A 112 1.28 26.32 -8.44
C ALA A 112 2.36 27.24 -7.84
N LYS A 113 2.34 27.46 -6.51
CA LYS A 113 3.26 28.37 -5.81
C LYS A 113 4.13 27.69 -4.76
N ASP A 114 4.06 26.37 -4.61
CA ASP A 114 5.00 25.69 -3.69
C ASP A 114 6.40 25.73 -4.32
N PRO A 115 7.35 26.48 -3.73
CA PRO A 115 8.70 26.58 -4.27
C PRO A 115 9.49 25.28 -4.07
N THR A 116 8.99 24.35 -3.26
CA THR A 116 9.63 23.07 -3.02
C THR A 116 9.17 22.07 -4.08
N ARG A 117 10.14 21.50 -4.81
CA ARG A 117 9.88 20.40 -5.75
C ARG A 117 9.29 19.15 -5.09
N MET A 118 9.20 19.12 -3.76
CA MET A 118 8.75 17.96 -2.99
C MET A 118 7.29 18.03 -2.54
N GLN A 119 6.60 19.19 -2.64
CA GLN A 119 5.19 19.38 -2.23
C GLN A 119 4.79 18.55 -1.00
N LEU A 120 5.28 18.96 0.17
CA LEU A 120 5.11 18.23 1.43
C LEU A 120 3.64 18.17 1.87
N CYS A 121 3.33 17.22 2.76
CA CYS A 121 2.05 17.26 3.48
C CYS A 121 1.93 18.57 4.27
N THR A 122 0.71 19.08 4.42
CA THR A 122 0.44 20.10 5.45
C THR A 122 0.54 19.49 6.84
N GLU A 123 0.54 20.33 7.87
CA GLU A 123 0.42 19.89 9.26
C GLU A 123 -0.82 18.97 9.45
N THR A 124 -1.98 19.37 8.92
CA THR A 124 -3.18 18.52 8.89
C THR A 124 -2.95 17.19 8.18
N GLY A 125 -2.19 17.19 7.08
CA GLY A 125 -1.83 15.97 6.36
C GLY A 125 -0.94 15.02 7.17
N PHE A 126 0.00 15.55 7.96
CA PHE A 126 0.83 14.76 8.87
C PHE A 126 0.01 14.19 10.03
N LEU A 127 -0.85 15.01 10.64
CA LEU A 127 -1.77 14.57 11.69
C LEU A 127 -2.75 13.50 11.19
N ARG A 128 -3.18 13.58 9.93
CA ARG A 128 -3.94 12.50 9.27
C ARG A 128 -3.11 11.21 9.16
N GLY A 129 -1.82 11.30 8.88
CA GLY A 129 -0.92 10.14 8.89
C GLY A 129 -0.82 9.46 10.26
N GLU A 130 -0.77 10.24 11.34
CA GLU A 130 -0.85 9.72 12.72
C GLU A 130 -2.20 9.04 13.00
N HIS A 131 -3.29 9.64 12.52
CA HIS A 131 -4.62 9.03 12.60
C HIS A 131 -4.70 7.70 11.85
N MET A 132 -4.12 7.63 10.64
CA MET A 132 -3.99 6.38 9.88
C MET A 132 -3.23 5.31 10.69
N ALA A 133 -2.17 5.70 11.40
CA ALA A 133 -1.44 4.82 12.30
C ALA A 133 -2.28 4.32 13.48
N ALA A 134 -3.24 5.11 13.97
CA ALA A 134 -4.17 4.71 15.01
C ALA A 134 -5.28 3.77 14.48
N VAL A 135 -5.89 4.06 13.33
CA VAL A 135 -7.02 3.25 12.83
C VAL A 135 -6.59 1.93 12.20
N PHE A 136 -5.39 1.83 11.64
CA PHE A 136 -4.80 0.58 11.11
C PHE A 136 -3.77 -0.06 12.06
N GLY A 137 -3.49 0.55 13.21
CA GLY A 137 -2.56 0.00 14.21
C GLY A 137 -3.19 -1.12 15.06
N PRO A 138 -2.41 -1.77 15.94
CA PRO A 138 -2.94 -2.76 16.88
C PRO A 138 -4.04 -2.13 17.76
N GLY A 139 -5.21 -2.78 17.80
CA GLY A 139 -6.41 -2.28 18.48
C GLY A 139 -7.19 -1.22 17.70
N GLY A 140 -6.78 -0.92 16.46
CA GLY A 140 -7.46 0.00 15.57
C GLY A 140 -8.78 -0.55 15.02
N LYS A 141 -9.49 0.32 14.29
CA LYS A 141 -10.79 0.03 13.65
C LYS A 141 -10.65 -0.98 12.50
N PHE A 142 -9.55 -0.93 11.76
CA PHE A 142 -9.31 -1.74 10.57
C PHE A 142 -8.28 -2.84 10.84
N PRO A 143 -8.28 -3.93 10.03
CA PRO A 143 -7.24 -4.95 10.10
C PRO A 143 -5.84 -4.34 9.96
N VAL A 144 -4.88 -4.85 10.75
CA VAL A 144 -3.50 -4.35 10.73
C VAL A 144 -2.84 -4.77 9.41
N PRO A 145 -2.30 -3.82 8.61
CA PRO A 145 -1.65 -4.16 7.37
C PRO A 145 -0.31 -4.88 7.62
N ASP A 146 -0.02 -5.87 6.78
CA ASP A 146 1.28 -6.53 6.70
C ASP A 146 2.20 -5.90 5.64
N ARG A 147 1.63 -5.13 4.72
CA ARG A 147 2.35 -4.44 3.64
C ARG A 147 1.77 -3.07 3.37
N LEU A 148 2.67 -2.15 3.05
CA LEU A 148 2.38 -0.77 2.72
C LEU A 148 2.93 -0.44 1.34
N PHE A 149 2.13 0.22 0.50
CA PHE A 149 2.52 0.67 -0.82
C PHE A 149 2.25 2.16 -0.99
N ALA A 150 3.16 2.86 -1.64
CA ALA A 150 3.01 4.25 -2.03
C ALA A 150 3.62 4.48 -3.42
N ARG A 151 3.32 5.63 -4.03
CA ARG A 151 3.92 6.01 -5.32
C ARG A 151 5.44 6.10 -5.22
N HIS A 152 6.09 5.83 -6.35
CA HIS A 152 7.53 5.95 -6.50
C HIS A 152 8.01 7.38 -6.25
N LEU A 153 9.02 7.52 -5.40
CA LEU A 153 9.68 8.78 -5.14
C LEU A 153 10.57 9.14 -6.33
N ALA A 154 10.13 10.11 -7.13
CA ALA A 154 10.91 10.64 -8.23
C ALA A 154 11.11 12.16 -8.04
N PRO A 155 12.31 12.70 -8.29
CA PRO A 155 12.55 14.14 -8.17
C PRO A 155 11.58 14.96 -9.03
N GLY A 156 10.94 15.97 -8.45
CA GLY A 156 9.99 16.84 -9.16
C GLY A 156 8.59 16.26 -9.37
N PHE A 157 8.32 15.06 -8.86
CA PHE A 157 6.98 14.46 -8.89
C PHE A 157 6.29 14.56 -7.52
N TYR A 158 4.97 14.70 -7.55
CA TYR A 158 4.12 14.94 -6.38
C TYR A 158 3.89 13.71 -5.49
N SER A 159 4.82 12.74 -5.48
CA SER A 159 4.67 11.38 -4.92
C SER A 159 5.14 11.19 -3.49
N SER A 160 5.83 12.18 -2.91
CA SER A 160 6.29 12.14 -1.52
C SER A 160 5.11 12.06 -0.52
N ARG A 161 3.97 12.65 -0.88
CA ARG A 161 2.77 12.76 -0.04
C ARG A 161 2.10 11.42 0.26
N ASP A 162 2.19 10.47 -0.67
CA ASP A 162 1.66 9.11 -0.49
C ASP A 162 2.48 8.37 0.56
N LEU A 163 3.82 8.53 0.50
CA LEU A 163 4.73 7.98 1.49
C LEU A 163 4.51 8.62 2.86
N TYR A 164 4.44 9.95 2.94
CA TYR A 164 4.31 10.65 4.21
C TYR A 164 3.01 10.34 4.95
N LEU A 165 1.91 10.09 4.23
CA LEU A 165 0.67 9.63 4.87
C LEU A 165 0.88 8.29 5.60
N LEU A 166 1.63 7.36 5.01
CA LEU A 166 1.84 6.03 5.57
C LEU A 166 3.01 5.96 6.55
N TRP A 167 3.85 6.99 6.60
CA TRP A 167 5.10 6.97 7.35
C TRP A 167 4.90 6.70 8.86
N PRO A 168 3.96 7.36 9.57
CA PRO A 168 3.74 7.06 10.99
C PRO A 168 3.33 5.60 11.25
N LEU A 169 2.43 5.05 10.40
CA LEU A 169 2.00 3.66 10.50
C LEU A 169 3.16 2.68 10.23
N ALA A 170 3.99 2.98 9.23
CA ALA A 170 5.17 2.19 8.90
C ALA A 170 6.14 2.11 10.08
N GLN A 171 6.42 3.24 10.73
CA GLN A 171 7.26 3.29 11.94
C GLN A 171 6.65 2.48 13.08
N ARG A 172 5.33 2.65 13.32
CA ARG A 172 4.61 1.94 14.38
C ARG A 172 4.62 0.42 14.20
N LEU A 173 4.44 -0.06 12.98
CA LEU A 173 4.40 -1.48 12.65
C LEU A 173 5.77 -2.07 12.29
N LYS A 174 6.82 -1.24 12.23
CA LYS A 174 8.17 -1.61 11.76
C LYS A 174 8.12 -2.20 10.33
N LEU A 175 7.28 -1.65 9.48
CA LEU A 175 7.14 -2.03 8.09
C LEU A 175 7.89 -1.06 7.17
N VAL A 176 8.29 -1.55 6.01
CA VAL A 176 8.82 -0.72 4.93
C VAL A 176 7.68 -0.36 3.98
N VAL A 177 7.59 0.91 3.58
CA VAL A 177 6.67 1.34 2.53
C VAL A 177 7.30 1.06 1.17
N ASN A 178 6.67 0.20 0.37
CA ASN A 178 7.14 -0.10 -0.97
C ASN A 178 6.78 1.04 -1.94
N THR A 179 7.79 1.78 -2.37
CA THR A 179 7.71 2.90 -3.32
C THR A 179 8.30 2.55 -4.69
N THR A 180 8.19 1.30 -5.13
CA THR A 180 8.77 0.87 -6.42
C THR A 180 7.90 1.27 -7.61
N PHE A 181 6.60 1.47 -7.38
CA PHE A 181 5.61 1.60 -8.45
C PHE A 181 5.38 3.06 -8.84
N LYS A 182 5.62 3.36 -10.12
CA LYS A 182 5.44 4.70 -10.68
C LYS A 182 3.96 5.02 -10.89
N GLN A 183 3.61 6.30 -10.87
CA GLN A 183 2.24 6.74 -11.16
C GLN A 183 1.82 6.35 -12.58
N GLU A 184 2.76 6.37 -13.51
CA GLU A 184 2.55 6.05 -14.93
C GLU A 184 2.40 4.55 -15.20
N ASP A 185 2.78 3.69 -14.25
CA ASP A 185 2.68 2.24 -14.37
C ASP A 185 2.04 1.55 -13.14
N PRO A 186 0.75 1.80 -12.92
CA PRO A 186 -0.02 1.19 -11.84
C PRO A 186 -0.40 -0.26 -12.15
N LEU A 187 -0.30 -0.71 -13.41
CA LEU A 187 -0.53 -2.12 -13.76
C LEU A 187 0.52 -3.02 -13.11
N GLN A 188 1.75 -2.55 -12.94
CA GLN A 188 2.75 -3.26 -12.13
C GLN A 188 2.32 -3.39 -10.67
N LEU A 189 1.73 -2.35 -10.07
CA LEU A 189 1.18 -2.43 -8.71
C LEU A 189 0.03 -3.43 -8.64
N VAL A 190 -0.93 -3.38 -9.59
CA VAL A 190 -2.05 -4.32 -9.67
C VAL A 190 -1.53 -5.77 -9.76
N ARG A 191 -0.54 -6.03 -10.62
CA ARG A 191 0.09 -7.34 -10.73
C ARG A 191 0.72 -7.79 -9.41
N ALA A 192 1.48 -6.92 -8.75
CA ALA A 192 2.10 -7.25 -7.47
C ALA A 192 1.06 -7.54 -6.37
N LEU A 193 -0.07 -6.83 -6.37
CA LEU A 193 -1.18 -7.07 -5.45
C LEU A 193 -1.87 -8.42 -5.73
N HIS A 194 -2.07 -8.78 -7.00
CA HIS A 194 -2.61 -10.10 -7.38
C HIS A 194 -1.65 -11.23 -7.02
N GLU A 195 -0.36 -11.11 -7.33
CA GLU A 195 0.65 -12.11 -6.96
C GLU A 195 0.73 -12.27 -5.44
N GLY A 196 0.72 -11.16 -4.70
CA GLY A 196 0.66 -11.16 -3.24
C GLY A 196 -0.59 -11.87 -2.70
N ARG A 197 -1.73 -11.67 -3.35
CA ARG A 197 -3.00 -12.35 -3.02
C ARG A 197 -2.90 -13.86 -3.24
N GLU A 198 -2.41 -14.33 -4.38
CA GLU A 198 -2.27 -15.76 -4.65
C GLU A 198 -1.24 -16.43 -3.72
N ALA A 199 -0.14 -15.74 -3.40
CA ALA A 199 0.91 -16.27 -2.51
C ALA A 199 0.44 -16.37 -1.05
N SER A 200 -0.38 -15.43 -0.59
CA SER A 200 -0.83 -15.33 0.81
C SER A 200 -1.48 -16.61 1.32
N CYS A 201 -2.41 -17.17 0.55
CA CYS A 201 -3.22 -18.30 0.97
C CYS A 201 -2.48 -19.64 0.97
N GLY A 202 -1.30 -19.69 0.36
CA GLY A 202 -0.42 -20.85 0.43
C GLY A 202 0.34 -20.97 1.76
N SER A 203 0.42 -19.87 2.53
CA SER A 203 1.32 -19.77 3.69
C SER A 203 0.71 -20.18 5.03
N GLY A 204 -0.56 -20.59 5.06
CA GLY A 204 -1.28 -20.89 6.30
C GLY A 204 -1.79 -19.64 7.05
N VAL A 205 -1.53 -18.44 6.52
CA VAL A 205 -2.14 -17.20 7.01
C VAL A 205 -3.55 -17.09 6.47
N SER A 206 -4.53 -17.01 7.38
CA SER A 206 -5.95 -16.92 7.03
C SER A 206 -6.40 -15.53 6.57
N GLU A 207 -5.70 -14.47 6.98
CA GLU A 207 -6.01 -13.10 6.63
C GLU A 207 -4.75 -12.26 6.40
N GLN A 208 -4.66 -11.61 5.24
CA GLN A 208 -3.62 -10.64 4.91
C GLN A 208 -4.23 -9.30 4.57
N THR A 209 -3.52 -8.23 4.89
CA THR A 209 -4.00 -6.87 4.70
C THR A 209 -2.93 -5.98 4.10
N VAL A 210 -3.30 -5.29 3.03
CA VAL A 210 -2.45 -4.34 2.32
C VAL A 210 -3.09 -2.95 2.38
N LEU A 211 -2.28 -1.93 2.67
CA LEU A 211 -2.68 -0.54 2.56
C LEU A 211 -1.87 0.17 1.48
N VAL A 212 -2.57 0.84 0.57
CA VAL A 212 -2.00 1.58 -0.55
C VAL A 212 -2.38 3.04 -0.41
N SER A 213 -1.39 3.93 -0.36
CA SER A 213 -1.60 5.37 -0.53
C SER A 213 -1.29 5.76 -1.96
N TRP A 214 -2.22 6.46 -2.61
CA TRP A 214 -2.12 6.78 -4.02
C TRP A 214 -2.73 8.13 -4.38
N ASP A 215 -2.59 8.51 -5.65
CA ASP A 215 -3.16 9.72 -6.23
C ASP A 215 -4.67 9.55 -6.48
N HIS A 216 -5.48 10.51 -6.01
CA HIS A 216 -6.94 10.38 -6.03
C HIS A 216 -7.55 10.34 -7.41
N CYS A 217 -6.91 10.93 -8.41
CA CYS A 217 -7.39 10.87 -9.79
C CYS A 217 -7.29 9.46 -10.37
N THR A 218 -6.33 8.66 -9.88
CA THR A 218 -6.03 7.33 -10.42
C THR A 218 -6.51 6.18 -9.55
N ILE A 219 -6.92 6.42 -8.29
CA ILE A 219 -7.51 5.38 -7.43
C ILE A 219 -8.72 4.67 -8.08
N PRO A 220 -9.68 5.35 -8.74
CA PRO A 220 -10.80 4.66 -9.39
C PRO A 220 -10.35 3.66 -10.47
N ALA A 221 -9.34 4.03 -11.27
CA ALA A 221 -8.80 3.14 -12.30
C ALA A 221 -8.04 1.96 -11.67
N LEU A 222 -7.28 2.20 -10.59
CA LEU A 222 -6.60 1.16 -9.83
C LEU A 222 -7.61 0.15 -9.24
N ALA A 223 -8.71 0.62 -8.65
CA ALA A 223 -9.76 -0.23 -8.09
C ALA A 223 -10.45 -1.08 -9.17
N GLN A 224 -10.74 -0.51 -10.34
CA GLN A 224 -11.30 -1.23 -11.49
C GLN A 224 -10.34 -2.29 -12.03
N ALA A 225 -9.04 -1.98 -12.15
CA ALA A 225 -8.03 -2.93 -12.58
C ALA A 225 -7.85 -4.11 -11.60
N LEU A 226 -8.16 -3.91 -10.31
CA LEU A 226 -8.23 -4.95 -9.29
C LEU A 226 -9.53 -5.80 -9.35
N GLY A 227 -10.42 -5.51 -10.30
CA GLY A 227 -11.66 -6.23 -10.58
C GLY A 227 -12.92 -5.60 -9.98
N CYS A 228 -12.85 -4.40 -9.39
CA CYS A 228 -14.01 -3.76 -8.80
C CYS A 228 -14.86 -3.00 -9.84
N ASN A 229 -16.08 -3.46 -10.07
CA ASN A 229 -17.03 -2.85 -11.00
C ASN A 229 -18.13 -2.01 -10.30
N ASP A 230 -18.14 -1.99 -8.97
CA ASP A 230 -19.13 -1.26 -8.19
C ASP A 230 -19.03 0.25 -8.43
N GLN A 231 -20.14 0.97 -8.21
CA GLN A 231 -20.20 2.41 -8.42
C GLN A 231 -19.13 3.17 -7.62
N ILE A 232 -18.81 2.71 -6.41
CA ILE A 232 -17.77 3.30 -5.55
C ILE A 232 -16.38 3.27 -6.17
N CYS A 233 -16.07 2.27 -6.99
CA CYS A 233 -14.78 2.11 -7.65
C CYS A 233 -14.70 2.83 -9.00
N ARG A 234 -15.87 3.15 -9.58
CA ARG A 234 -15.97 3.92 -10.82
C ARG A 234 -16.12 5.41 -10.57
N SER A 235 -16.57 5.81 -9.38
CA SER A 235 -16.84 7.21 -9.07
C SER A 235 -15.54 8.02 -8.98
N CYS A 236 -15.54 9.20 -9.59
CA CYS A 236 -14.45 10.16 -9.42
C CYS A 236 -14.30 10.55 -7.93
N TRP A 237 -13.07 10.83 -7.52
CA TRP A 237 -12.73 11.11 -6.12
C TRP A 237 -12.73 12.61 -5.87
N ASP A 238 -13.55 13.13 -4.95
CA ASP A 238 -13.67 14.58 -4.75
C ASP A 238 -12.33 15.20 -4.27
N ASP A 239 -11.95 16.34 -4.84
CA ASP A 239 -10.72 17.07 -4.50
C ASP A 239 -10.68 17.49 -3.01
N ALA A 240 -11.84 17.68 -2.37
CA ALA A 240 -12.01 17.99 -0.96
C ALA A 240 -12.01 16.77 -0.04
N GLU A 241 -12.05 15.56 -0.59
CA GLU A 241 -12.28 14.34 0.18
C GLU A 241 -10.98 13.60 0.46
N TYR A 242 -10.58 13.60 1.74
CA TYR A 242 -9.40 12.90 2.22
C TYR A 242 -9.76 11.66 3.05
N ASP A 243 -10.91 11.66 3.72
CA ASP A 243 -11.28 10.62 4.69
C ASP A 243 -11.76 9.30 4.05
N ARG A 244 -12.03 9.29 2.74
CA ARG A 244 -12.47 8.10 2.02
C ARG A 244 -11.33 7.10 1.92
N VAL A 245 -11.65 5.84 2.21
CA VAL A 245 -10.82 4.67 1.92
C VAL A 245 -11.67 3.65 1.19
N ILE A 246 -11.19 3.13 0.06
CA ILE A 246 -11.84 2.00 -0.62
C ILE A 246 -11.26 0.72 -0.04
N TRP A 247 -12.10 -0.13 0.54
CA TRP A 247 -11.75 -1.46 1.02
C TRP A 247 -12.23 -2.51 0.03
N LEU A 248 -11.29 -3.16 -0.64
CA LEU A 248 -11.52 -4.34 -1.47
C LEU A 248 -11.18 -5.58 -0.64
N ARG A 249 -12.15 -6.48 -0.46
CA ARG A 249 -11.99 -7.70 0.32
C ARG A 249 -12.17 -8.91 -0.58
N TYR A 250 -11.13 -9.72 -0.71
CA TYR A 250 -11.14 -10.97 -1.46
C TYR A 250 -11.25 -12.14 -0.48
N ALA A 251 -12.31 -12.92 -0.59
CA ALA A 251 -12.46 -14.19 0.10
C ALA A 251 -12.16 -15.33 -0.88
N GLY A 252 -11.06 -16.01 -0.64
CA GLY A 252 -10.60 -17.16 -1.42
C GLY A 252 -11.11 -18.45 -0.81
N LEU A 253 -11.64 -19.33 -1.66
CA LEU A 253 -11.94 -20.71 -1.29
C LEU A 253 -11.08 -21.65 -2.14
N ARG A 254 -10.26 -22.44 -1.46
CA ARG A 254 -9.47 -23.48 -2.13
C ARG A 254 -10.34 -24.71 -2.35
N GLN A 255 -10.76 -24.94 -3.59
CA GLN A 255 -11.48 -26.15 -3.94
C GLN A 255 -10.53 -27.36 -3.92
N PRO A 256 -10.92 -28.51 -3.35
CA PRO A 256 -10.05 -29.69 -3.26
C PRO A 256 -9.54 -30.19 -4.62
N SER A 257 -10.36 -30.04 -5.66
CA SER A 257 -10.10 -30.55 -7.02
C SER A 257 -9.36 -29.57 -7.93
N HIS A 258 -9.19 -28.31 -7.53
CA HIS A 258 -8.60 -27.27 -8.39
C HIS A 258 -7.24 -26.81 -7.87
N LYS A 259 -6.28 -26.68 -8.79
CA LYS A 259 -4.98 -26.04 -8.50
C LYS A 259 -5.13 -24.54 -8.22
N ASN A 260 -6.19 -23.92 -8.74
CA ASN A 260 -6.43 -22.48 -8.67
C ASN A 260 -7.50 -22.16 -7.63
N MET A 261 -7.34 -21.02 -6.97
CA MET A 261 -8.29 -20.51 -5.98
C MET A 261 -9.40 -19.72 -6.68
N SER A 262 -10.63 -19.89 -6.23
CA SER A 262 -11.73 -19.00 -6.63
C SER A 262 -11.84 -17.87 -5.62
N TRP A 263 -11.98 -16.65 -6.13
CA TRP A 263 -12.00 -15.44 -5.33
C TRP A 263 -13.35 -14.76 -5.45
N ASN A 264 -14.00 -14.53 -4.32
CA ASN A 264 -15.15 -13.63 -4.24
C ASN A 264 -14.66 -12.28 -3.71
N MET A 265 -14.89 -11.21 -4.48
CA MET A 265 -14.46 -9.86 -4.12
C MET A 265 -15.67 -9.02 -3.72
N THR A 266 -15.56 -8.31 -2.60
CA THR A 266 -16.51 -7.26 -2.21
C THR A 266 -15.78 -5.94 -2.07
N ALA A 267 -16.46 -4.84 -2.40
CA ALA A 267 -15.91 -3.50 -2.26
C ALA A 267 -16.77 -2.65 -1.32
N ARG A 268 -16.13 -1.83 -0.50
CA ARG A 268 -16.80 -0.87 0.40
C ARG A 268 -16.06 0.46 0.38
N ALA A 269 -16.81 1.55 0.38
CA ALA A 269 -16.28 2.86 0.74
C ALA A 269 -16.44 3.05 2.24
N VAL A 270 -15.33 3.21 2.96
CA VAL A 270 -15.31 3.43 4.40
C VAL A 270 -14.69 4.79 4.70
N ALA A 271 -15.16 5.43 5.77
CA ALA A 271 -14.54 6.64 6.28
C ALA A 271 -13.56 6.30 7.41
N GLU A 272 -12.37 6.89 7.36
CA GLU A 272 -11.42 6.85 8.47
C GLU A 272 -11.84 7.76 9.64
N ASN A 273 -12.72 8.73 9.39
CA ASN A 273 -13.25 9.71 10.36
C ASN A 273 -12.18 10.64 10.96
N TYR A 274 -11.19 11.07 10.16
CA TYR A 274 -10.20 12.04 10.63
C TYR A 274 -10.79 13.44 10.79
N SER A 275 -11.83 13.79 10.04
CA SER A 275 -12.58 15.04 10.17
C SER A 275 -11.78 16.28 9.79
N SER A 276 -11.07 16.25 8.66
CA SER A 276 -10.52 17.48 8.08
C SER A 276 -11.66 18.36 7.53
N PRO A 277 -11.59 19.70 7.66
CA PRO A 277 -12.48 20.59 6.91
C PRO A 277 -12.45 20.20 5.43
N ARG A 278 -13.62 20.01 4.82
CA ARG A 278 -13.71 19.75 3.38
C ARG A 278 -13.09 20.95 2.65
N GLY A 279 -12.16 20.66 1.73
CA GLY A 279 -11.66 21.65 0.78
C GLY A 279 -12.75 22.11 -0.20
N ALA A 280 -12.36 22.84 -1.25
CA ALA A 280 -13.28 23.20 -2.31
C ALA A 280 -13.82 21.93 -3.01
N MET A 281 -15.14 21.75 -3.00
CA MET A 281 -15.82 20.60 -3.59
C MET A 281 -15.61 20.55 -5.11
N GLY A 282 -15.53 19.33 -5.67
CA GLY A 282 -15.45 19.08 -7.10
C GLY A 282 -14.30 18.16 -7.51
N TYR A 283 -14.13 17.99 -8.82
CA TYR A 283 -13.11 17.12 -9.43
C TYR A 283 -12.25 17.88 -10.45
N LYS A 284 -11.95 19.15 -10.16
CA LYS A 284 -11.32 20.04 -11.14
C LYS A 284 -9.88 19.62 -11.42
N GLU A 285 -9.16 19.13 -10.40
CA GLU A 285 -7.77 18.70 -10.55
C GLU A 285 -7.66 17.57 -11.58
N CYS A 286 -8.53 16.58 -11.48
CA CYS A 286 -8.44 15.39 -12.30
C CYS A 286 -9.09 15.52 -13.68
N LEU A 287 -10.04 16.44 -13.87
CA LEU A 287 -10.54 16.81 -15.21
C LEU A 287 -9.48 17.58 -16.02
N GLY A 288 -8.63 18.34 -15.34
CA GLY A 288 -7.54 19.10 -15.97
C GLY A 288 -6.42 18.24 -16.55
N ASN A 289 -6.40 16.93 -16.25
CA ASN A 289 -5.36 16.00 -16.68
C ASN A 289 -5.93 14.72 -17.34
N PRO A 290 -6.51 14.82 -18.55
CA PRO A 290 -7.15 13.69 -19.23
C PRO A 290 -6.16 12.56 -19.57
N VAL A 291 -4.86 12.87 -19.70
CA VAL A 291 -3.80 11.89 -20.00
C VAL A 291 -3.70 10.85 -18.89
N GLU A 292 -3.82 11.27 -17.63
CA GLU A 292 -3.77 10.34 -16.50
C GLU A 292 -4.99 9.41 -16.47
N ASN A 293 -6.19 9.93 -16.76
CA ASN A 293 -7.41 9.10 -16.79
C ASN A 293 -7.46 8.14 -17.99
N GLN A 294 -6.98 8.56 -19.17
CA GLN A 294 -7.04 7.74 -20.38
C GLN A 294 -6.03 6.58 -20.38
N ARG A 295 -4.90 6.73 -19.69
CA ARG A 295 -3.80 5.75 -19.71
C ARG A 295 -4.19 4.36 -19.21
N PHE A 296 -5.24 4.28 -18.40
CA PHE A 296 -5.73 3.04 -17.81
C PHE A 296 -6.80 2.34 -18.64
N GLY A 297 -7.37 3.01 -19.64
CA GLY A 297 -8.61 2.56 -20.29
C GLY A 297 -9.86 2.62 -19.40
N TYR A 298 -9.73 3.15 -18.18
CA TYR A 298 -10.82 3.33 -17.23
C TYR A 298 -11.01 4.82 -16.95
N THR A 299 -12.14 5.38 -17.39
CA THR A 299 -12.54 6.72 -16.98
C THR A 299 -13.38 6.63 -15.72
N CYS A 300 -13.07 7.45 -14.72
CA CYS A 300 -13.99 7.62 -13.60
C CYS A 300 -15.26 8.32 -14.09
N GLN A 301 -16.37 8.06 -13.41
CA GLN A 301 -17.66 8.65 -13.67
C GLN A 301 -17.93 9.66 -12.56
N ALA A 302 -18.22 10.91 -12.91
CA ALA A 302 -18.71 11.85 -11.91
C ALA A 302 -20.02 11.30 -11.33
N PRO A 303 -20.21 11.29 -10.00
CA PRO A 303 -21.46 10.81 -9.43
C PRO A 303 -22.61 11.75 -9.85
N PRO A 304 -23.85 11.26 -9.97
CA PRO A 304 -25.02 12.09 -10.28
C PRO A 304 -25.19 13.25 -9.28
N SER A 305 -24.90 12.99 -8.01
CA SER A 305 -24.66 14.00 -6.97
C SER A 305 -23.65 13.49 -5.95
N TRP A 306 -22.92 14.39 -5.29
CA TRP A 306 -21.99 13.99 -4.22
C TRP A 306 -22.70 13.38 -3.00
N ASP A 307 -23.96 13.75 -2.79
CA ASP A 307 -24.83 13.19 -1.76
C ASP A 307 -25.39 11.80 -2.14
N SER A 308 -25.33 11.42 -3.43
CA SER A 308 -25.82 10.13 -3.92
C SER A 308 -24.80 9.00 -3.81
N LEU A 309 -23.56 9.31 -3.41
CA LEU A 309 -22.59 8.28 -3.13
C LEU A 309 -23.03 7.45 -1.92
N PRO A 310 -22.81 6.13 -1.91
CA PRO A 310 -23.20 5.30 -0.78
C PRO A 310 -22.67 5.91 0.51
N THR A 311 -23.56 6.13 1.47
CA THR A 311 -23.16 6.58 2.81
C THR A 311 -22.05 5.67 3.31
N PHE A 312 -20.95 6.28 3.75
CA PHE A 312 -19.83 5.54 4.30
C PHE A 312 -20.33 4.61 5.40
N VAL A 313 -19.94 3.34 5.33
CA VAL A 313 -20.19 2.41 6.43
C VAL A 313 -19.28 2.84 7.57
N THR A 314 -19.83 3.58 8.53
CA THR A 314 -19.11 4.02 9.73
C THR A 314 -19.10 2.90 10.76
N GLY A 315 -18.30 1.86 10.55
CA GLY A 315 -18.07 0.83 11.57
C GLY A 315 -17.74 -0.56 11.00
N PRO A 316 -17.12 -1.44 11.80
CA PRO A 316 -17.17 -2.86 11.52
C PRO A 316 -18.64 -3.30 11.53
N GLU A 317 -19.08 -4.02 10.51
CA GLU A 317 -20.37 -4.70 10.51
C GLU A 317 -20.47 -5.47 11.83
N GLU A 318 -21.43 -5.10 12.68
CA GLU A 318 -21.77 -5.93 13.83
C GLU A 318 -22.00 -7.33 13.27
N ARG A 319 -21.14 -8.29 13.64
CA ARG A 319 -21.43 -9.70 13.41
C ARG A 319 -22.74 -9.93 14.12
N SER A 320 -23.83 -9.96 13.38
CA SER A 320 -25.08 -10.51 13.86
C SER A 320 -24.75 -11.93 14.28
N SER A 321 -24.61 -12.13 15.59
CA SER A 321 -24.46 -13.46 16.14
C SER A 321 -25.68 -14.25 15.66
N PRO A 322 -25.49 -15.47 15.11
CA PRO A 322 -26.63 -16.28 14.72
C PRO A 322 -27.54 -16.40 15.94
N ARG A 323 -28.79 -15.95 15.80
CA ARG A 323 -29.80 -16.17 16.83
C ARG A 323 -29.95 -17.69 16.94
N SER A 324 -29.51 -18.22 18.09
CA SER A 324 -29.76 -19.59 18.53
C SER A 324 -31.25 -19.89 18.61
#